data_AF-A0A7C5NF72-F1
#
_entry.id   AF-A0A7C5NF72-F1
#
_cell.length_a   1.000
_cell.length_b   1.000
_cell.length_c   1.000
_cell.angle_alpha   90.00
_cell.angle_beta   90.00
_cell.angle_gamma   90.00
#
_symmetry.space_group_name_H-M   'P 1'
#
loop_
_entity.id
_entity.type
_entity.pdbx_description
1 polymer ?
#
loop_
_entity_poly.entity_id
_entity_poly.type
_entity_poly.pdbx_seq_one_letter_code
_entity_poly.pdbx_strand_id
1 'polypeptide(L)'
;MAKWRPLAENGDANAQFNMALIYHKGLGVAADEALAVGWYHRAANNGSRYAQEFLAAAYEQGWFGLPQDRQLAQYWQARLDQ
;
A
#
# COMPACT_ATOMS: atom_id res chain seq x y z
N MET A 1 -3.02 -16.18 -3.30
CA MET A 1 -2.47 -15.63 -2.03
C MET A 1 -1.26 -16.41 -1.48
N ALA A 2 -1.25 -17.75 -1.52
CA ALA A 2 -0.22 -18.58 -0.88
C ALA A 2 1.23 -18.30 -1.32
N LYS A 3 1.47 -17.87 -2.57
CA LYS A 3 2.81 -17.53 -3.06
C LYS A 3 3.41 -16.27 -2.43
N TRP A 4 2.58 -15.26 -2.15
CA TRP A 4 3.05 -13.94 -1.72
C TRP A 4 3.02 -13.77 -0.21
N ARG A 5 2.11 -14.46 0.48
CA ARG A 5 1.91 -14.29 1.92
C ARG A 5 3.19 -14.47 2.77
N PRO A 6 3.99 -15.55 2.63
CA PRO A 6 5.21 -15.70 3.41
C PRO A 6 6.27 -14.65 3.08
N LEU A 7 6.39 -14.25 1.81
CA LEU A 7 7.32 -13.19 1.39
C LEU A 7 6.90 -11.83 1.96
N ALA A 8 5.60 -11.55 1.93
CA ALA A 8 5.04 -10.31 2.44
C ALA A 8 5.18 -10.21 3.97
N GLU A 9 5.03 -11.34 4.67
CA GLU A 9 5.29 -11.44 6.12
C GLU A 9 6.78 -11.28 6.45
N ASN A 10 7.69 -11.72 5.58
CA ASN A 10 9.13 -11.52 5.70
C ASN A 10 9.63 -10.12 5.30
N GLY A 11 8.74 -9.19 4.93
CA GLY A 11 9.12 -7.82 4.59
C GLY A 11 9.38 -7.54 3.12
N ASP A 12 9.16 -8.50 2.21
CA ASP A 12 9.35 -8.25 0.77
C ASP A 12 8.33 -7.23 0.27
N ALA A 13 8.83 -6.07 -0.16
CA ALA A 13 8.01 -4.93 -0.52
C ALA A 13 7.12 -5.21 -1.75
N ASN A 14 7.59 -6.01 -2.70
CA ASN A 14 6.82 -6.39 -3.89
C ASN A 14 5.70 -7.37 -3.55
N ALA A 15 5.97 -8.32 -2.65
CA ALA A 15 4.96 -9.25 -2.15
C ALA A 15 3.89 -8.53 -1.32
N GLN A 16 4.29 -7.56 -0.49
CA GLN A 16 3.35 -6.71 0.27
C GLN A 16 2.47 -5.87 -0.66
N PHE A 17 3.05 -5.27 -1.71
CA PHE A 17 2.29 -4.55 -2.73
C PHE A 17 1.29 -5.48 -3.46
N ASN A 18 1.72 -6.69 -3.82
CA ASN A 18 0.81 -7.68 -4.41
C ASN A 18 -0.30 -8.13 -3.45
N MET A 19 -0.03 -8.22 -2.14
CA MET A 19 -1.05 -8.48 -1.13
C MET A 19 -2.05 -7.32 -1.04
N ALA A 20 -1.58 -6.08 -1.11
CA ALA A 20 -2.44 -4.91 -1.17
C ALA A 20 -3.37 -4.97 -2.40
N LEU A 21 -2.83 -5.31 -3.57
CA LEU A 21 -3.62 -5.48 -4.80
C LEU A 21 -4.65 -6.62 -4.71
N ILE A 22 -4.32 -7.72 -4.02
CA ILE A 22 -5.25 -8.83 -3.83
C ILE A 22 -6.48 -8.38 -3.03
N TYR A 23 -6.28 -7.64 -1.94
CA TYR A 23 -7.39 -7.11 -1.14
C TYR A 23 -8.08 -5.94 -1.83
N HIS A 24 -7.37 -5.11 -2.59
CA HIS A 24 -7.95 -4.01 -3.35
C HIS A 24 -8.90 -4.53 -4.45
N LYS A 25 -8.49 -5.58 -5.18
CA LYS A 25 -9.24 -6.13 -6.32
C LYS A 25 -10.12 -7.34 -5.98
N GLY A 26 -10.04 -7.86 -4.75
CA GLY A 26 -10.73 -9.08 -4.34
C GLY A 26 -10.27 -10.33 -5.10
N LEU A 27 -8.96 -10.49 -5.35
CA LEU A 27 -8.42 -11.60 -6.15
C LEU A 27 -8.31 -12.88 -5.34
N GLY A 28 -9.41 -13.65 -5.31
CA GLY A 28 -9.51 -14.90 -4.57
C GLY A 28 -9.76 -14.73 -3.07
N VAL A 29 -10.04 -13.50 -2.64
CA VAL A 29 -10.56 -13.12 -1.31
C VAL A 29 -11.58 -12.00 -1.51
N ALA A 30 -12.43 -11.74 -0.52
CA ALA A 30 -13.28 -10.56 -0.57
C ALA A 30 -12.41 -9.29 -0.64
N ALA A 31 -12.85 -8.32 -1.44
CA ALA A 31 -12.20 -7.03 -1.47
C ALA A 31 -12.34 -6.34 -0.11
N ASP A 32 -11.24 -5.77 0.39
CA ASP A 32 -11.19 -5.09 1.67
C ASP A 32 -10.20 -3.93 1.58
N GLU A 33 -10.73 -2.71 1.51
CA GLU A 33 -9.94 -1.50 1.34
C GLU A 33 -9.04 -1.24 2.56
N ALA A 34 -9.53 -1.51 3.77
CA ALA A 34 -8.77 -1.29 5.00
C ALA A 34 -7.57 -2.23 5.09
N LEU A 35 -7.76 -3.52 4.74
CA LEU A 35 -6.66 -4.47 4.65
C LEU A 35 -5.69 -4.10 3.53
N ALA A 36 -6.19 -3.68 2.37
CA ALA A 36 -5.36 -3.23 1.26
C ALA A 36 -4.48 -2.04 1.65
N VAL A 37 -5.06 -1.00 2.26
CA VAL A 37 -4.33 0.16 2.80
C VAL A 37 -3.25 -0.26 3.80
N GLY A 38 -3.58 -1.18 4.71
CA GLY A 38 -2.61 -1.73 5.66
C GLY A 38 -1.41 -2.39 4.98
N TRP A 39 -1.63 -3.13 3.89
CA TRP A 39 -0.55 -3.72 3.10
C TRP A 39 0.22 -2.70 2.26
N TYR A 40 -0.44 -1.68 1.70
CA TYR A 40 0.24 -0.56 1.02
C TYR A 40 1.20 0.16 1.96
N HIS A 41 0.78 0.44 3.21
CA HIS A 41 1.65 1.03 4.22
C HIS A 41 2.87 0.17 4.53
N ARG A 42 2.71 -1.15 4.67
CA ARG A 42 3.84 -2.06 4.88
C ARG A 42 4.79 -2.04 3.69
N ALA A 43 4.26 -2.17 2.48
CA ALA A 43 5.03 -2.14 1.25
C ALA A 43 5.82 -0.84 1.11
N ALA A 44 5.18 0.30 1.36
CA ALA A 44 5.80 1.62 1.29
C ALA A 44 6.92 1.81 2.33
N ASN A 45 6.72 1.30 3.56
CA ASN A 45 7.73 1.30 4.62
C ASN A 45 8.95 0.44 4.26
N ASN A 46 8.74 -0.67 3.55
CA ASN A 46 9.81 -1.55 3.06
C ASN A 46 10.39 -1.11 1.70
N GLY A 47 10.09 0.11 1.23
CA GLY A 47 10.71 0.69 0.05
C GLY A 47 10.00 0.40 -1.29
N SER A 48 8.75 -0.08 -1.27
CA SER A 48 7.97 -0.18 -2.50
C SER A 48 7.59 1.21 -3.00
N ARG A 49 8.23 1.64 -4.09
CA ARG A 49 7.93 2.89 -4.78
C ARG A 49 6.46 2.98 -5.20
N TYR A 50 5.90 1.91 -5.77
CA TYR A 50 4.50 1.86 -6.18
C TYR A 50 3.52 2.07 -5.01
N ALA A 51 3.85 1.54 -3.84
CA ALA A 51 3.02 1.72 -2.66
C ALA A 51 3.14 3.15 -2.09
N GLN A 52 4.33 3.74 -2.13
CA GLN A 52 4.55 5.13 -1.73
C GLN A 52 3.80 6.11 -2.66
N GLU A 53 3.86 5.90 -3.98
CA GLU A 53 3.09 6.67 -4.98
C GLU A 53 1.58 6.55 -4.74
N PHE A 54 1.10 5.32 -4.49
CA PHE A 54 -0.31 5.09 -4.18
C PHE A 54 -0.74 5.84 -2.92
N LEU A 55 0.00 5.74 -1.81
CA LEU A 55 -0.34 6.40 -0.56
C LEU A 55 -0.27 7.92 -0.66
N ALA A 56 0.73 8.46 -1.38
CA ALA A 56 0.83 9.89 -1.63
C ALA A 56 -0.45 10.42 -2.30
N ALA A 57 -0.87 9.79 -3.40
CA ALA A 57 -2.11 10.14 -4.09
C ALA A 57 -3.36 9.87 -3.22
N ALA A 58 -3.36 8.79 -2.43
CA ALA A 58 -4.44 8.42 -1.51
C ALA A 58 -4.71 9.50 -0.47
N TYR A 59 -3.67 9.96 0.21
CA TYR A 59 -3.76 11.04 1.19
C TYR A 59 -3.99 12.40 0.56
N GLU A 60 -3.49 12.67 -0.65
CA GLU A 60 -3.74 13.95 -1.32
C GLU A 60 -5.22 14.16 -1.65
N GLN A 61 -5.91 13.10 -2.10
CA GLN A 61 -7.32 13.18 -2.51
C GLN A 61 -8.30 12.69 -1.43
N GLY A 62 -7.83 12.00 -0.40
CA GLY A 62 -8.69 11.37 0.62
C GLY A 62 -9.59 10.28 0.04
N TRP A 63 -9.00 9.38 -0.76
CA TRP A 63 -9.71 8.28 -1.42
C TRP A 63 -9.23 6.91 -0.92
N PHE A 64 -9.99 5.86 -1.23
CA PHE A 64 -9.69 4.49 -0.84
C PHE A 64 -9.68 4.26 0.69
N GLY A 65 -10.69 4.84 1.37
CA GLY A 65 -10.86 4.71 2.82
C GLY A 65 -9.90 5.54 3.67
N LEU A 66 -9.00 6.31 3.06
CA LEU A 66 -8.07 7.20 3.75
C LEU A 66 -8.61 8.64 3.83
N PRO A 67 -8.37 9.35 4.95
CA PRO A 67 -8.70 10.76 5.03
C PRO A 67 -7.77 11.58 4.14
N GLN A 68 -8.25 12.73 3.69
CA GLN A 68 -7.39 13.69 3.02
C GLN A 68 -6.38 14.26 4.03
N ASP A 69 -5.09 14.07 3.77
CA ASP A 69 -3.99 14.57 4.59
C ASP A 69 -2.82 15.00 3.71
N ARG A 70 -2.68 16.31 3.52
CA ARG A 70 -1.58 16.87 2.72
C ARG A 70 -0.20 16.65 3.34
N GLN A 71 -0.09 16.55 4.68
CA GLN A 71 1.19 16.32 5.33
C GLN A 71 1.66 14.89 5.11
N LEU A 72 0.76 13.91 5.25
CA LEU A 72 1.07 12.52 4.93
C LEU A 72 1.38 12.33 3.44
N ALA A 73 0.65 12.99 2.55
CA ALA A 73 0.95 12.96 1.11
C ALA A 73 2.38 13.45 0.81
N GLN A 74 2.77 14.60 1.36
CA GLN A 74 4.12 15.15 1.21
C GLN A 74 5.19 14.26 1.83
N TYR A 75 4.90 13.64 2.98
CA TYR A 75 5.80 12.68 3.62
C TYR A 75 6.09 11.48 2.71
N TRP A 76 5.07 10.90 2.07
CA TRP A 76 5.27 9.79 1.13
C TRP A 76 5.96 10.24 -0.16
N GLN A 77 5.66 11.44 -0.67
CA GLN A 77 6.35 12.02 -1.84
C GLN A 77 7.84 12.24 -1.57
N ALA A 78 8.20 12.81 -0.42
CA ALA A 78 9.59 13.04 -0.06
C ALA A 78 10.42 11.74 0.02
N ARG A 79 9.77 10.60 0.27
CA ARG A 79 10.41 9.27 0.28
C ARG A 79 10.59 8.67 -1.12
N LEU A 80 9.91 9.17 -2.15
CA LEU A 80 10.10 8.75 -3.54
C LEU A 80 11.35 9.36 -4.17
N ASP A 81 11.78 10.52 -3.66
CA ASP A 81 12.91 11.30 -4.16
C ASP A 81 14.25 11.00 -3.45
N GLN A 82 14.26 10.03 -2.53
CA GLN A 82 15.45 9.54 -1.80
C GLN A 82 16.03 8.27 -2.43
#